data_AF-A0A497D8L9-F1
#
_entry.id   AF-A0A497D8L9-F1
#
_cell.length_a   1.000
_cell.length_b   1.000
_cell.length_c   1.000
_cell.angle_alpha   90.00
_cell.angle_beta   90.00
_cell.angle_gamma   90.00
#
_symmetry.space_group_name_H-M   'P 1'
#
loop_
_entity.id
_entity.type
_entity.pdbx_description
1 polymer ?
#
loop_
_entity_poly.entity_id
_entity_poly.type
_entity_poly.pdbx_seq_one_letter_code
_entity_poly.pdbx_strand_id
1 'polypeptide(L)' 'MIRKSTDVRQVEIKSAVLAIIFRDGLKKVSTKNIAKEVGISEGSIFRHFASKNEIILSIMDDVISDLIESLRRIS' A
#
# COMPACT_ATOMS: atom_id res chain seq x y z
N MET A 1 18.99 3.74 8.02
CA MET A 1 17.74 4.31 7.48
C MET A 1 17.04 5.05 8.62
N ILE A 2 16.54 6.27 8.40
CA ILE A 2 15.81 7.04 9.42
C ILE A 2 14.42 6.42 9.62
N ARG A 3 13.98 6.30 10.88
CA ARG A 3 12.62 5.81 11.21
C ARG A 3 11.59 6.81 10.70
N LYS A 4 10.68 6.34 9.84
CA LYS A 4 9.52 7.12 9.36
C LYS A 4 8.31 6.90 10.27
N SER A 5 7.36 7.83 10.28
CA SER A 5 6.07 7.64 10.97
C SER A 5 5.28 6.50 10.31
N THR A 6 4.28 5.99 11.04
CA THR A 6 3.41 4.92 10.51
C THR A 6 2.68 5.38 9.26
N ASP A 7 2.13 6.59 9.22
CA ASP A 7 1.36 7.10 8.08
C ASP A 7 2.21 7.15 6.82
N VAL A 8 3.42 7.71 6.92
CA VAL A 8 4.36 7.78 5.79
C VAL A 8 4.73 6.37 5.32
N ARG A 9 4.95 5.43 6.25
CA ARG A 9 5.30 4.07 5.87
C ARG A 9 4.13 3.31 5.24
N GLN A 10 2.91 3.53 5.71
CA GLN A 10 1.72 2.95 5.12
C GLN A 10 1.53 3.41 3.68
N VAL A 11 1.75 4.71 3.41
CA VAL A 11 1.74 5.25 2.03
C VAL A 11 2.77 4.54 1.14
N GLU A 12 4.03 4.41 1.60
CA GLU A 12 5.07 3.72 0.81
C GLU A 12 4.70 2.25 0.52
N ILE A 13 4.16 1.54 1.50
CA ILE A 13 3.72 0.15 1.36
C ILE A 13 2.58 0.06 0.33
N LYS A 14 1.59 0.96 0.40
CA LYS A 14 0.47 1.00 -0.56
C LYS A 14 0.97 1.31 -1.98
N SER A 15 1.85 2.29 -2.14
CA SER A 15 2.47 2.61 -3.43
C SER A 15 3.25 1.43 -4.02
N ALA A 16 4.00 0.70 -3.19
CA ALA A 16 4.72 -0.50 -3.62
C ALA A 16 3.78 -1.61 -4.10
N VAL A 17 2.64 -1.83 -3.41
CA VAL A 17 1.62 -2.78 -3.87
C VAL A 17 1.10 -2.39 -5.24
N LEU A 18 0.70 -1.12 -5.44
CA LEU A 18 0.19 -0.63 -6.71
C LEU A 18 1.23 -0.76 -7.84
N ALA A 19 2.51 -0.46 -7.56
CA ALA A 19 3.60 -0.62 -8.52
C ALA A 19 3.79 -2.09 -8.94
N ILE A 20 3.75 -3.02 -8.00
CA ILE A 20 3.82 -4.46 -8.29
C ILE A 20 2.61 -4.91 -9.13
N ILE A 21 1.41 -4.44 -8.80
CA ILE A 21 0.20 -4.78 -9.58
C ILE A 21 0.33 -4.28 -11.01
N PHE A 22 0.75 -3.03 -11.18
CA PHE A 22 0.91 -2.40 -12.50
C PHE A 22 1.95 -3.13 -13.36
N ARG A 23 3.10 -3.48 -12.77
CA ARG A 23 4.23 -4.09 -13.49
C ARG A 23 4.09 -5.59 -13.69
N ASP A 24 3.67 -6.31 -12.65
CA ASP A 24 3.80 -7.77 -12.54
C ASP A 24 2.46 -8.50 -12.32
N GLY A 25 1.36 -7.75 -12.15
CA GLY A 25 0.02 -8.28 -11.89
C GLY A 25 -0.23 -8.73 -10.45
N LEU A 26 -1.51 -8.95 -10.11
CA LEU A 26 -1.97 -9.25 -8.76
C LEU A 26 -1.32 -10.48 -8.12
N LYS A 27 -1.01 -11.51 -8.92
CA LYS A 27 -0.39 -12.76 -8.46
C LYS A 27 1.00 -12.53 -7.82
N LYS A 28 1.67 -11.43 -8.14
CA LYS A 28 3.00 -11.09 -7.63
C LYS A 28 2.97 -10.25 -6.35
N VAL A 29 1.80 -9.82 -5.90
CA VAL A 29 1.66 -9.15 -4.61
C VAL A 29 1.87 -10.15 -3.47
N SER A 30 3.02 -10.07 -2.80
CA SER A 30 3.35 -10.84 -1.60
C SER A 30 4.07 -9.94 -0.61
N THR A 31 4.01 -10.24 0.70
CA THR A 31 4.73 -9.46 1.73
C THR A 31 6.21 -9.36 1.43
N LYS A 32 6.81 -10.44 0.93
CA LYS A 32 8.19 -10.49 0.44
C LYS A 32 8.48 -9.49 -0.66
N ASN A 33 7.65 -9.47 -1.71
CA ASN A 33 7.86 -8.57 -2.84
C ASN A 33 7.60 -7.11 -2.45
N ILE A 34 6.58 -6.85 -1.62
CA ILE A 34 6.29 -5.51 -1.08
C ILE A 34 7.47 -5.01 -0.27
N ALA A 35 7.97 -5.82 0.68
CA ALA A 35 9.12 -5.46 1.50
C ALA A 35 10.37 -5.17 0.66
N LYS A 36 10.60 -5.97 -0.38
CA LYS A 36 11.69 -5.76 -1.35
C LYS A 36 11.53 -4.44 -2.10
N GLU A 37 10.35 -4.14 -2.63
CA GLU A 37 10.06 -2.90 -3.38
C GLU A 37 10.26 -1.65 -2.49
N VAL A 38 9.87 -1.73 -1.21
CA VAL A 38 10.02 -0.63 -0.24
C VAL A 38 11.45 -0.55 0.36
N GLY A 39 12.23 -1.63 0.26
CA GLY A 39 13.57 -1.72 0.86
C GLY A 39 13.57 -1.91 2.38
N ILE A 40 12.62 -2.70 2.91
CA ILE A 40 12.49 -3.02 4.33
C ILE A 40 12.43 -4.54 4.56
N SER A 41 12.46 -4.98 5.83
CA SER A 41 12.20 -6.39 6.15
C SER A 41 10.70 -6.70 6.11
N GLU A 42 10.32 -7.94 5.80
CA GLU A 42 8.93 -8.38 5.83
C GLU A 42 8.26 -8.14 7.19
N GLY A 43 8.99 -8.42 8.29
CA GLY A 43 8.51 -8.16 9.65
C GLY A 43 8.24 -6.67 9.95
N SER A 44 8.84 -5.74 9.20
CA SER A 44 8.58 -4.30 9.36
C SER A 44 7.24 -3.89 8.78
N ILE A 45 6.72 -4.59 7.77
CA ILE A 45 5.36 -4.35 7.24
C ILE A 45 4.33 -4.53 8.36
N PHE A 46 4.50 -5.57 9.17
CA PHE A 46 3.54 -5.92 10.22
C PHE A 46 3.50 -4.97 11.42
N ARG A 47 4.40 -3.97 11.46
CA ARG A 47 4.30 -2.85 12.42
C ARG A 47 3.30 -1.79 11.99
N HIS A 48 2.90 -1.81 10.72
CA HIS A 48 2.05 -0.79 10.11
C HIS A 48 0.73 -1.36 9.58
N PHE A 49 0.68 -2.65 9.29
CA PHE A 49 -0.53 -3.37 8.91
C PHE A 49 -0.51 -4.75 9.57
N ALA A 50 -1.55 -5.14 10.30
CA ALA A 50 -1.63 -6.43 10.96
C ALA A 50 -1.67 -7.60 9.96
N SER A 51 -2.12 -7.37 8.72
CA SER A 51 -2.14 -8.41 7.67
C SER A 51 -2.00 -7.84 6.26
N LYS A 52 -1.69 -8.71 5.29
CA LYS A 52 -1.76 -8.36 3.86
C LYS A 52 -3.17 -7.90 3.46
N ASN A 53 -4.22 -8.49 4.02
CA ASN A 53 -5.61 -8.10 3.71
C ASN A 53 -5.90 -6.67 4.15
N GLU A 54 -5.37 -6.24 5.30
CA GLU A 54 -5.51 -4.86 5.77
C GLU A 54 -4.83 -3.85 4.85
N ILE A 55 -3.68 -4.22 4.26
CA ILE A 55 -3.03 -3.39 3.22
C ILE A 55 -3.98 -3.21 2.03
N ILE A 56 -4.58 -4.30 1.54
CA ILE A 56 -5.48 -4.25 0.38
C ILE A 56 -6.74 -3.44 0.70
N LEU A 57 -7.35 -3.63 1.88
CA LEU A 57 -8.51 -2.85 2.31
C LEU A 57 -8.18 -1.36 2.39
N SER A 58 -7.04 -0.99 2.97
CA SER A 58 -6.62 0.42 3.03
C SER A 58 -6.41 1.03 1.65
N ILE A 59 -5.92 0.26 0.66
CA ILE A 59 -5.82 0.73 -0.73
C ILE A 59 -7.21 0.92 -1.35
N MET A 60 -8.14 -0.01 -1.07
CA MET A 60 -9.52 0.11 -1.57
C MET A 60 -10.23 1.33 -0.99
N ASP A 61 -10.02 1.61 0.29
CA ASP A 61 -10.56 2.81 0.95
C ASP A 61 -10.04 4.09 0.30
N ASP A 62 -8.72 4.17 0.03
CA ASP A 62 -8.13 5.32 -0.69
C ASP A 62 -8.79 5.48 -2.07
N VAL A 63 -8.87 4.40 -2.86
CA VAL A 63 -9.42 4.45 -4.22
C VAL A 63 -10.90 4.87 -4.22
N ILE A 64 -11.69 4.36 -3.28
CA ILE A 64 -13.10 4.73 -3.14
C ILE A 64 -13.21 6.21 -2.73
N SER A 65 -12.38 6.67 -1.80
CA SER A 65 -12.35 8.06 -1.36
C SER A 65 -12.01 9.00 -2.52
N ASP A 66 -10.94 8.69 -3.27
CA ASP A 66 -10.50 9.48 -4.43
C ASP A 66 -11.57 9.53 -5.53
N LEU A 67 -12.26 8.41 -5.77
CA LEU A 67 -13.39 8.35 -6.72
C LEU A 67 -14.54 9.24 -6.27
N ILE A 68 -14.96 9.14 -5.00
CA ILE A 68 -16.06 9.95 -4.45
C ILE A 68 -15.70 11.44 -4.52
N GLU A 69 -14.48 11.81 -4.16
CA GLU A 69 -14.01 13.20 -4.24
C GLU A 69 -14.00 13.71 -5.68
N SER A 70 -13.54 12.89 -6.62
CA SER A 70 -13.55 13.23 -8.05
C SER A 70 -14.97 13.47 -8.56
N LEU A 71 -15.94 12.63 -8.17
CA LEU A 71 -17.34 12.81 -8.55
C LEU A 71 -17.93 14.12 -7.98
N ARG A 72 -17.63 14.44 -6.71
CA ARG A 72 -18.10 15.69 -6.07
C ARG A 72 -17.60 16.96 -6.76
N ARG A 73 -16.47 16.90 -7.47
CA ARG A 73 -15.88 18.04 -8.17
C ARG A 73 -16.49 18.28 -9.56
N ILE A 74 -17.19 17.29 -10.11
CA ILE A 74 -17.81 17.35 -11.45
C ILE A 74 -19.29 17.77 -11.36
N SER A 75 -19.95 17.44 -10.24
CA SER A 75 -21.29 17.93 -9.86
C SER A 75 -21.23 19.35 -9.31
#